data_AF-A0A2D4PUZ6-F1
#
_entry.id   AF-A0A2D4PUZ6-F1
#
_cell.length_a   1.000
_cell.length_b   1.000
_cell.length_c   1.000
_cell.angle_alpha   90.00
_cell.angle_beta   90.00
_cell.angle_gamma   90.00
#
_symmetry.space_group_name_H-M   'P 1'
#
loop_
_entity.id
_entity.type
_entity.pdbx_description
1 polymer ?
#
loop_
_entity_poly.entity_id
_entity_poly.type
_entity_poly.pdbx_seq_one_letter_code
_entity_poly.pdbx_strand_id
1 'polypeptide(L)'
;VVSTQTTLLGKPCPPLSRNPPLLLRLHRPGASRKKPPKSTAGDKGSPLNPAGPKAGAKHNTIIVSPRQRGNPILKFVRNVPWEFGEVVPDYVLGQSTGALFLSLRYHNLNPNYIHERLRNLGKTYQLQVLLLQVDVKDPHQAVKELAKICILADCTLILAWSPEEAGRYLETYKAYEQKPADLLKEKVEQDYLSRVTDCLTSVKSVNKTDTLSLLSTFGSLANIVQASKEDLSLCPGVGPQKAKRLFDTLHEPFLKVPK
;
A
#
# COMPACT_ATOMS: atom_id res chain seq x y z
N VAL A 1 61.15 27.08 -32.25
CA VAL A 1 61.05 27.19 -30.78
C VAL A 1 60.17 26.06 -30.29
N VAL A 2 60.67 25.35 -29.28
CA VAL A 2 60.33 24.01 -28.81
C VAL A 2 59.04 24.01 -27.98
N SER A 3 58.18 23.00 -28.15
CA SER A 3 57.66 22.25 -26.99
C SER A 3 56.92 20.96 -27.36
N THR A 4 57.44 19.91 -26.74
CA THR A 4 57.06 18.50 -26.67
C THR A 4 56.06 18.23 -25.54
N GLN A 5 55.16 17.26 -25.71
CA GLN A 5 54.54 16.42 -24.67
C GLN A 5 54.02 15.15 -25.37
N THR A 6 54.76 14.04 -25.40
CA THR A 6 54.89 12.94 -24.41
C THR A 6 53.60 12.13 -24.21
N THR A 7 53.51 11.04 -24.98
CA THR A 7 52.54 9.95 -24.91
C THR A 7 53.01 8.88 -23.91
N LEU A 8 52.16 8.46 -22.97
CA LEU A 8 52.39 7.27 -22.14
C LEU A 8 51.35 6.18 -22.45
N LEU A 9 51.88 5.06 -22.94
CA LEU A 9 51.19 3.79 -23.16
C LEU A 9 50.84 3.10 -21.84
N GLY A 10 49.55 2.78 -21.64
CA GLY A 10 49.06 1.85 -20.63
C GLY A 10 48.76 0.47 -21.24
N LYS A 11 49.32 -0.57 -20.63
CA LYS A 11 49.27 -1.99 -21.05
C LYS A 11 47.86 -2.62 -20.92
N PRO A 12 47.52 -3.64 -21.73
CA PRO A 12 46.25 -4.38 -21.63
C PRO A 12 46.29 -5.47 -20.55
N CYS A 13 45.19 -5.66 -19.82
CA CYS A 13 44.95 -6.79 -18.91
C CYS A 13 44.20 -7.94 -19.64
N PRO A 14 44.42 -9.21 -19.26
CA PRO A 14 43.91 -10.39 -19.96
C PRO A 14 42.48 -10.80 -19.54
N PRO A 15 41.78 -11.63 -20.34
CA PRO A 15 40.43 -12.11 -20.04
C PRO A 15 40.42 -13.28 -19.03
N LEU A 16 39.44 -13.27 -18.12
CA LEU A 16 39.11 -14.37 -17.21
C LEU A 16 38.43 -15.51 -17.98
N SER A 17 39.08 -16.68 -17.95
CA SER A 17 38.60 -17.94 -18.53
C SER A 17 37.55 -18.61 -17.66
N ARG A 18 36.58 -19.22 -18.36
CA ARG A 18 35.58 -20.20 -17.92
C ARG A 18 36.17 -21.33 -17.06
N ASN A 19 35.36 -21.85 -16.12
CA ASN A 19 35.14 -23.29 -15.96
C ASN A 19 33.81 -23.63 -15.23
N PRO A 20 33.20 -24.81 -15.48
CA PRO A 20 31.86 -25.23 -15.01
C PRO A 20 31.94 -26.38 -13.95
N PRO A 21 30.92 -27.25 -13.80
CA PRO A 21 29.96 -27.32 -12.69
C PRO A 21 30.29 -28.39 -11.62
N LEU A 22 29.70 -28.27 -10.42
CA LEU A 22 29.72 -29.36 -9.43
C LEU A 22 28.34 -29.98 -9.25
N LEU A 23 28.27 -31.24 -9.67
CA LEU A 23 27.19 -32.20 -9.55
C LEU A 23 27.59 -33.18 -8.46
N LEU A 24 26.78 -33.37 -7.42
CA LEU A 24 27.00 -34.42 -6.41
C LEU A 24 25.71 -35.18 -6.11
N ARG A 25 25.61 -36.29 -6.85
CA ARG A 25 25.05 -37.61 -6.57
C ARG A 25 24.39 -37.84 -5.20
N LEU A 26 23.13 -38.29 -5.27
CA LEU A 26 22.52 -39.24 -4.34
C LEU A 26 23.40 -40.50 -4.18
N HIS A 27 23.40 -41.12 -2.99
CA HIS A 27 23.10 -42.54 -2.72
C HIS A 27 23.00 -42.79 -1.19
N ARG A 28 21.96 -43.54 -0.80
CA ARG A 28 21.62 -44.12 0.53
C ARG A 28 21.95 -45.65 0.48
N PRO A 29 21.65 -46.49 1.49
CA PRO A 29 22.10 -46.56 2.89
C PRO A 29 22.63 -47.99 3.27
N GLY A 30 23.11 -48.20 4.50
CA GLY A 30 23.43 -49.54 5.02
C GLY A 30 23.61 -49.58 6.55
N ALA A 31 22.96 -50.54 7.20
CA ALA A 31 22.73 -50.64 8.64
C ALA A 31 23.71 -51.59 9.38
N SER A 32 23.88 -51.43 10.70
CA SER A 32 23.44 -52.42 11.74
C SER A 32 24.21 -52.34 13.09
N ARG A 33 23.43 -52.10 14.16
CA ARG A 33 23.40 -52.71 15.52
C ARG A 33 24.68 -52.93 16.36
N LYS A 34 24.64 -52.44 17.62
CA LYS A 34 24.58 -53.24 18.88
C LYS A 34 24.28 -52.36 20.13
N LYS A 35 23.66 -52.95 21.17
CA LYS A 35 23.10 -52.43 22.46
C LYS A 35 23.72 -53.26 23.65
N PRO A 36 23.34 -53.09 24.96
CA PRO A 36 23.76 -52.15 26.02
C PRO A 36 24.31 -52.91 27.29
N PRO A 37 24.37 -52.34 28.54
CA PRO A 37 23.27 -52.58 29.52
C PRO A 37 23.00 -51.55 30.68
N LYS A 38 21.74 -51.58 31.20
CA LYS A 38 21.11 -51.47 32.58
C LYS A 38 21.69 -50.53 33.68
N SER A 39 20.96 -49.99 34.69
CA SER A 39 19.54 -49.76 35.09
C SER A 39 19.51 -49.21 36.54
N THR A 40 18.60 -48.29 36.92
CA THR A 40 17.82 -48.31 38.21
C THR A 40 16.76 -47.21 38.26
N ALA A 41 15.67 -47.52 38.98
CA ALA A 41 14.33 -46.93 38.94
C ALA A 41 14.07 -45.81 39.98
N GLY A 42 12.97 -45.08 39.79
CA GLY A 42 12.40 -44.14 40.77
C GLY A 42 11.20 -43.37 40.21
N ASP A 43 10.00 -43.89 40.41
CA ASP A 43 8.68 -43.39 40.01
C ASP A 43 8.10 -42.38 41.04
N LYS A 44 7.49 -41.27 40.58
CA LYS A 44 6.35 -40.58 41.21
C LYS A 44 5.65 -39.67 40.18
N GLY A 45 4.39 -39.97 39.92
CA GLY A 45 3.55 -39.32 38.91
C GLY A 45 2.87 -38.01 39.30
N SER A 46 2.40 -37.30 38.27
CA SER A 46 1.29 -36.33 38.26
C SER A 46 0.84 -36.11 36.79
N PRO A 47 -0.46 -35.85 36.53
CA PRO A 47 -1.09 -36.21 35.26
C PRO A 47 -0.86 -35.20 34.12
N LEU A 48 -0.58 -35.76 32.94
CA LEU A 48 -0.52 -35.08 31.66
C LEU A 48 -1.95 -34.80 31.15
N ASN A 49 -2.34 -33.52 31.10
CA ASN A 49 -3.39 -33.07 30.20
C ASN A 49 -2.82 -33.06 28.77
N PRO A 50 -3.41 -33.78 27.79
CA PRO A 50 -3.13 -33.50 26.40
C PRO A 50 -3.91 -32.24 26.03
N ALA A 51 -3.27 -31.09 26.17
CA ALA A 51 -3.78 -29.88 25.54
C ALA A 51 -3.78 -30.12 24.03
N GLY A 52 -4.97 -30.31 23.47
CA GLY A 52 -5.20 -30.28 22.03
C GLY A 52 -4.61 -28.99 21.42
N PRO A 53 -4.37 -28.97 20.10
CA PRO A 53 -3.76 -27.82 19.45
C PRO A 53 -4.63 -26.60 19.74
N LYS A 54 -4.06 -25.62 20.44
CA LYS A 54 -4.71 -24.34 20.73
C LYS A 54 -5.04 -23.67 19.41
N ALA A 55 -6.30 -23.77 18.99
CA ALA A 55 -6.91 -22.84 18.07
C ALA A 55 -6.88 -21.46 18.75
N GLY A 56 -5.97 -20.57 18.35
CA GLY A 56 -5.87 -19.28 19.03
C GLY A 56 -4.59 -18.49 18.81
N ALA A 57 -4.11 -18.37 17.58
CA ALA A 57 -3.26 -17.26 17.19
C ALA A 57 -3.56 -16.95 15.71
N LYS A 58 -4.33 -15.89 15.45
CA LYS A 58 -4.37 -15.30 14.12
C LYS A 58 -2.98 -14.71 13.89
N HIS A 59 -2.05 -15.51 13.36
CA HIS A 59 -0.68 -15.07 13.14
C HIS A 59 -0.73 -13.89 12.16
N ASN A 60 -0.42 -12.69 12.65
CA ASN A 60 -0.30 -11.47 11.86
C ASN A 60 1.03 -11.49 11.08
N THR A 61 1.23 -12.54 10.30
CA THR A 61 2.46 -12.81 9.55
C THR A 61 2.17 -12.80 8.05
N ILE A 62 3.12 -12.34 7.25
CA ILE A 62 3.08 -12.43 5.79
C ILE A 62 3.71 -13.78 5.39
N ILE A 63 3.00 -14.58 4.61
CA ILE A 63 3.56 -15.82 4.05
C ILE A 63 4.22 -15.48 2.72
N VAL A 64 5.51 -15.77 2.61
CA VAL A 64 6.34 -15.46 1.45
C VAL A 64 6.62 -16.75 0.68
N SER A 65 6.45 -16.73 -0.64
CA SER A 65 6.84 -17.85 -1.48
C SER A 65 8.36 -18.07 -1.45
N PRO A 66 8.86 -19.31 -1.40
CA PRO A 66 10.29 -19.61 -1.55
C PRO A 66 10.91 -19.02 -2.82
N ARG A 67 10.10 -18.74 -3.85
CA ARG A 67 10.53 -18.09 -5.11
C ARG A 67 11.03 -16.66 -4.90
N GLN A 68 10.61 -15.99 -3.83
CA GLN A 68 11.04 -14.64 -3.46
C GLN A 68 12.28 -14.64 -2.56
N ARG A 69 12.93 -15.80 -2.37
CA ARG A 69 14.17 -15.88 -1.59
C ARG A 69 15.25 -15.03 -2.25
N GLY A 70 15.82 -14.11 -1.47
CA GLY A 70 16.85 -13.18 -1.95
C GLY A 70 16.29 -11.87 -2.54
N ASN A 71 14.97 -11.69 -2.62
CA ASN A 71 14.37 -10.43 -3.03
C ASN A 71 14.72 -9.31 -2.00
N PRO A 72 15.29 -8.16 -2.43
CA PRO A 72 15.67 -7.08 -1.52
C PRO A 72 14.51 -6.49 -0.72
N ILE A 73 13.26 -6.61 -1.20
CA ILE A 73 12.05 -6.11 -0.51
C ILE A 73 11.94 -6.67 0.91
N LEU A 74 12.33 -7.93 1.11
CA LEU A 74 12.26 -8.59 2.42
C LEU A 74 13.10 -7.90 3.50
N LYS A 75 14.12 -7.11 3.12
CA LYS A 75 14.95 -6.32 4.05
C LYS A 75 14.23 -5.07 4.59
N PHE A 76 13.18 -4.63 3.89
CA PHE A 76 12.40 -3.43 4.19
C PHE A 76 11.07 -3.75 4.86
N VAL A 77 10.63 -5.01 4.86
CA VAL A 77 9.50 -5.49 5.68
C VAL A 77 10.00 -5.75 7.10
N ARG A 78 9.79 -4.79 8.01
CA ARG A 78 10.28 -4.79 9.40
C ARG A 78 9.16 -4.66 10.43
N ASN A 79 8.07 -4.00 10.08
CA ASN A 79 6.94 -3.74 10.98
C ASN A 79 6.01 -4.95 11.13
N VAL A 80 6.16 -5.94 10.26
CA VAL A 80 5.31 -7.13 10.19
C VAL A 80 6.20 -8.37 10.06
N PRO A 81 5.99 -9.42 10.87
CA PRO A 81 6.74 -10.66 10.73
C PRO A 81 6.38 -11.35 9.41
N TRP A 82 7.33 -12.10 8.86
CA TRP A 82 7.11 -12.89 7.66
C TRP A 82 7.82 -14.24 7.76
N GLU A 83 7.26 -15.24 7.10
CA GLU A 83 7.80 -16.60 7.05
C GLU A 83 7.69 -17.17 5.64
N PHE A 84 8.56 -18.13 5.31
CA PHE A 84 8.44 -18.84 4.04
C PHE A 84 7.38 -19.93 4.13
N GLY A 85 6.51 -20.00 3.14
CA GLY A 85 5.51 -21.06 3.01
C GLY A 85 5.24 -21.40 1.55
N GLU A 86 4.88 -22.65 1.28
CA GLU A 86 4.51 -23.09 -0.07
C GLU A 86 3.17 -22.47 -0.47
N VAL A 87 3.24 -21.39 -1.24
CA VAL A 87 2.09 -20.61 -1.69
C VAL A 87 2.19 -20.29 -3.19
N VAL A 88 1.03 -20.19 -3.83
CA VAL A 88 0.90 -19.84 -5.26
C VAL A 88 1.29 -18.39 -5.55
N PRO A 89 0.76 -17.37 -4.84
CA PRO A 89 1.23 -15.99 -5.00
C PRO A 89 2.65 -15.81 -4.46
N ASP A 90 3.26 -14.65 -4.69
CA ASP A 90 4.59 -14.37 -4.16
C ASP A 90 4.53 -13.97 -2.67
N TYR A 91 3.44 -13.30 -2.28
CA TYR A 91 3.16 -12.90 -0.91
C TYR A 91 1.68 -13.12 -0.58
N VAL A 92 1.39 -13.73 0.57
CA VAL A 92 0.03 -13.79 1.13
C VAL A 92 -0.05 -12.76 2.25
N LEU A 93 -0.91 -11.76 2.02
CA LEU A 93 -1.05 -10.58 2.88
C LEU A 93 -2.24 -10.71 3.84
N GLY A 94 -3.10 -11.70 3.63
CA GLY A 94 -4.24 -11.97 4.48
C GLY A 94 -4.99 -13.22 4.03
N GLN A 95 -6.12 -13.50 4.67
CA GLN A 95 -6.92 -14.70 4.34
C GLN A 95 -7.46 -14.68 2.91
N SER A 96 -7.83 -13.51 2.39
CA SER A 96 -8.40 -13.33 1.04
C SER A 96 -7.56 -12.43 0.13
N THR A 97 -6.34 -12.08 0.55
CA THR A 97 -5.45 -11.16 -0.17
C THR A 97 -4.13 -11.82 -0.55
N GLY A 98 -3.86 -11.88 -1.84
CA GLY A 98 -2.61 -12.37 -2.42
C GLY A 98 -1.93 -11.30 -3.26
N ALA A 99 -0.61 -11.26 -3.25
CA ALA A 99 0.18 -10.36 -4.08
C ALA A 99 1.22 -11.12 -4.91
N LEU A 100 1.33 -10.72 -6.18
CA LEU A 100 2.40 -11.10 -7.09
C LEU A 100 3.41 -9.97 -7.16
N PHE A 101 4.68 -10.32 -7.32
CA PHE A 101 5.76 -9.35 -7.50
C PHE A 101 6.40 -9.48 -8.87
N LEU A 102 6.60 -8.33 -9.51
CA LEU A 102 7.24 -8.23 -10.81
C LEU A 102 8.11 -6.97 -10.85
N SER A 103 9.32 -7.06 -11.39
CA SER A 103 10.11 -5.87 -11.77
C SER A 103 9.92 -5.62 -13.27
N LEU A 104 9.88 -4.35 -13.69
CA LEU A 104 9.78 -3.98 -15.09
C LEU A 104 10.98 -4.48 -15.90
N ARG A 105 12.18 -4.42 -15.33
CA ARG A 105 13.39 -4.98 -15.94
C ARG A 105 13.21 -6.47 -16.22
N TYR A 106 12.65 -7.22 -15.27
CA TYR A 106 12.37 -8.65 -15.46
C TYR A 106 11.27 -8.91 -16.48
N HIS A 107 10.22 -8.09 -16.49
CA HIS A 107 9.13 -8.18 -17.48
C HIS A 107 9.64 -7.99 -18.91
N ASN A 108 10.55 -7.03 -19.13
CA ASN A 108 11.15 -6.79 -20.44
C ASN A 108 11.97 -8.00 -20.94
N LEU A 109 12.55 -8.78 -20.03
CA LEU A 109 13.28 -10.01 -20.34
C LEU A 109 12.34 -11.21 -20.55
N ASN A 110 11.23 -11.27 -19.80
CA ASN A 110 10.30 -12.41 -19.77
C ASN A 110 8.84 -11.93 -19.81
N PRO A 111 8.33 -11.47 -20.96
CA PRO A 111 6.98 -10.90 -21.05
C PRO A 111 5.86 -11.91 -20.75
N ASN A 112 6.06 -13.19 -21.11
CA ASN A 112 5.08 -14.25 -20.88
C ASN A 112 4.94 -14.68 -19.41
N TYR A 113 5.92 -14.37 -18.56
CA TYR A 113 5.95 -14.80 -17.16
C TYR A 113 4.70 -14.38 -16.39
N ILE A 114 4.28 -13.12 -16.54
CA ILE A 114 3.13 -12.60 -15.77
C ILE A 114 1.82 -13.26 -16.17
N HIS A 115 1.64 -13.59 -17.46
CA HIS A 115 0.46 -14.27 -17.95
C HIS A 115 0.29 -15.67 -17.35
N GLU A 116 1.38 -16.42 -17.23
CA GLU A 116 1.40 -17.73 -16.58
C GLU A 116 1.13 -17.61 -15.07
N ARG A 117 1.74 -16.61 -14.41
CA ARG A 117 1.54 -16.38 -12.97
C ARG A 117 0.10 -16.03 -12.64
N LEU A 118 -0.53 -15.14 -13.41
CA LEU A 118 -1.93 -14.78 -13.26
C LEU A 118 -2.85 -15.97 -13.49
N ARG A 119 -2.57 -16.79 -14.52
CA ARG A 119 -3.34 -18.01 -14.80
C ARG A 119 -3.28 -19.00 -13.64
N ASN A 120 -2.09 -19.19 -13.06
CA ASN A 120 -1.90 -20.10 -11.92
C ASN A 120 -2.53 -19.55 -10.64
N LEU A 121 -2.56 -18.24 -10.44
CA LEU A 121 -3.23 -17.61 -9.30
C LEU A 121 -4.75 -17.80 -9.38
N GLY A 122 -5.32 -17.74 -10.59
CA GLY A 122 -6.73 -17.96 -10.85
C GLY A 122 -7.61 -16.98 -10.07
N LYS A 123 -8.74 -17.45 -9.53
CA LYS A 123 -9.63 -16.67 -8.64
C LYS A 123 -9.54 -17.10 -7.18
N THR A 124 -8.34 -17.54 -6.75
CA THR A 124 -8.12 -18.09 -5.40
C THR A 124 -8.25 -17.05 -4.30
N TYR A 125 -7.89 -15.79 -4.60
CA TYR A 125 -7.96 -14.66 -3.67
C TYR A 125 -8.99 -13.65 -4.15
N GLN A 126 -9.73 -13.04 -3.21
CA GLN A 126 -10.69 -11.97 -3.52
C GLN A 126 -9.97 -10.69 -3.94
N LEU A 127 -8.88 -10.35 -3.25
CA LEU A 127 -8.02 -9.24 -3.63
C LEU A 127 -6.70 -9.78 -4.15
N GLN A 128 -6.42 -9.50 -5.41
CA GLN A 128 -5.18 -9.87 -6.09
C GLN A 128 -4.42 -8.60 -6.44
N VAL A 129 -3.22 -8.47 -5.87
CA VAL A 129 -2.38 -7.29 -6.09
C VAL A 129 -1.21 -7.68 -6.97
N LEU A 130 -0.98 -6.94 -8.05
CA LEU A 130 0.28 -6.97 -8.79
C LEU A 130 1.16 -5.82 -8.29
N LEU A 131 2.15 -6.15 -7.46
CA LEU A 131 3.16 -5.21 -6.99
C LEU A 131 4.28 -5.12 -8.02
N LEU A 132 4.28 -4.02 -8.78
CA LEU A 132 5.20 -3.77 -9.87
C LEU A 132 6.30 -2.80 -9.45
N GLN A 133 7.55 -3.28 -9.46
CA GLN A 133 8.72 -2.43 -9.23
C GLN A 133 9.17 -1.77 -10.54
N VAL A 134 9.23 -0.44 -10.52
CA VAL A 134 9.66 0.41 -11.64
C VAL A 134 11.17 0.65 -11.55
N ASP A 135 11.95 -0.18 -12.23
CA ASP A 135 13.42 -0.17 -12.21
C ASP A 135 14.05 0.08 -13.60
N VAL A 136 13.29 0.70 -14.51
CA VAL A 136 13.68 1.03 -15.89
C VAL A 136 13.46 2.52 -16.15
N LYS A 137 14.29 3.13 -17.00
CA LYS A 137 14.21 4.57 -17.33
C LYS A 137 12.91 4.97 -18.04
N ASP A 138 12.42 4.14 -18.95
CA ASP A 138 11.23 4.40 -19.76
C ASP A 138 10.10 3.40 -19.47
N PRO A 139 9.33 3.58 -18.37
CA PRO A 139 8.33 2.60 -17.94
C PRO A 139 6.98 2.72 -18.65
N HIS A 140 6.71 3.82 -19.34
CA HIS A 140 5.36 4.19 -19.82
C HIS A 140 4.67 3.11 -20.65
N GLN A 141 5.36 2.52 -21.64
CA GLN A 141 4.77 1.52 -22.52
C GLN A 141 4.50 0.20 -21.79
N ALA A 142 5.49 -0.30 -21.04
CA ALA A 142 5.36 -1.55 -20.30
C ALA A 142 4.30 -1.47 -19.19
N VAL A 143 4.23 -0.34 -18.46
CA VAL A 143 3.19 -0.11 -17.45
C VAL A 143 1.81 -0.04 -18.09
N LYS A 144 1.67 0.61 -19.25
CA LYS A 144 0.40 0.68 -19.99
C LYS A 144 -0.08 -0.71 -20.41
N GLU A 145 0.82 -1.58 -20.88
CA GLU A 145 0.49 -2.95 -21.26
C GLU A 145 0.12 -3.80 -20.03
N LEU A 146 0.92 -3.74 -18.96
CA LEU A 146 0.64 -4.43 -17.70
C LEU A 146 -0.67 -3.97 -17.06
N ALA A 147 -1.01 -2.68 -17.14
CA ALA A 147 -2.27 -2.15 -16.63
C ALA A 147 -3.47 -2.77 -17.37
N LYS A 148 -3.39 -2.90 -18.70
CA LYS A 148 -4.43 -3.60 -19.49
C LYS A 148 -4.58 -5.06 -19.05
N ILE A 149 -3.46 -5.76 -18.85
CA ILE A 149 -3.45 -7.15 -18.39
C ILE A 149 -4.10 -7.26 -17.00
N CYS A 150 -3.79 -6.35 -16.08
CA CYS A 150 -4.36 -6.34 -14.73
C CYS A 150 -5.88 -6.13 -14.75
N ILE A 151 -6.37 -5.21 -15.59
CA ILE A 151 -7.81 -4.97 -15.75
C ILE A 151 -8.52 -6.24 -16.25
N LEU A 152 -7.97 -6.92 -17.25
CA LEU A 152 -8.56 -8.14 -17.80
C LEU A 152 -8.52 -9.33 -16.84
N ALA A 153 -7.57 -9.33 -15.90
CA ALA A 153 -7.37 -10.40 -14.92
C ALA A 153 -7.99 -10.09 -13.53
N ASP A 154 -8.79 -9.04 -13.40
CA ASP A 154 -9.37 -8.57 -12.13
C ASP A 154 -8.31 -8.36 -11.02
N CYS A 155 -7.13 -7.85 -11.40
CA CYS A 155 -6.01 -7.59 -10.50
C CYS A 155 -5.81 -6.09 -10.26
N THR A 156 -5.46 -5.73 -9.03
CA THR A 156 -5.09 -4.35 -8.66
C THR A 156 -3.60 -4.14 -8.91
N LEU A 157 -3.26 -3.21 -9.80
CA LEU A 157 -1.87 -2.83 -10.08
C LEU A 157 -1.38 -1.78 -9.08
N ILE A 158 -0.24 -2.03 -8.42
CA ILE A 158 0.45 -1.05 -7.59
C ILE A 158 1.88 -0.87 -8.08
N LEU A 159 2.27 0.39 -8.29
CA LEU A 159 3.60 0.75 -8.71
C LEU A 159 4.46 1.10 -7.49
N ALA A 160 5.70 0.62 -7.48
CA ALA A 160 6.72 0.99 -6.50
C ALA A 160 7.99 1.42 -7.23
N TRP A 161 8.53 2.59 -6.88
CA TRP A 161 9.75 3.16 -7.45
C TRP A 161 11.02 2.71 -6.73
N SER A 162 10.87 2.04 -5.59
CA SER A 162 11.98 1.46 -4.83
C SER A 162 11.57 0.16 -4.12
N PRO A 163 12.52 -0.72 -3.79
CA PRO A 163 12.24 -1.91 -3.00
C PRO A 163 11.78 -1.57 -1.56
N GLU A 164 12.16 -0.40 -1.03
CA GLU A 164 11.70 0.09 0.27
C GLU A 164 10.19 0.41 0.23
N GLU A 165 9.76 1.15 -0.79
CA GLU A 165 8.36 1.49 -1.00
C GLU A 165 7.51 0.23 -1.20
N ALA A 166 7.99 -0.71 -2.00
CA ALA A 166 7.35 -2.02 -2.19
C ALA A 166 7.16 -2.77 -0.86
N GLY A 167 8.17 -2.77 0.02
CA GLY A 167 8.08 -3.36 1.35
C GLY A 167 7.01 -2.68 2.21
N ARG A 168 6.98 -1.35 2.20
CA ARG A 168 5.99 -0.56 2.94
C ARG A 168 4.56 -0.82 2.46
N TYR A 169 4.35 -1.08 1.17
CA TYR A 169 3.03 -1.49 0.67
C TYR A 169 2.60 -2.84 1.22
N LEU A 170 3.48 -3.84 1.23
CA LEU A 170 3.17 -5.15 1.83
C LEU A 170 2.81 -5.03 3.32
N GLU A 171 3.56 -4.24 4.07
CA GLU A 171 3.27 -3.96 5.48
C GLU A 171 1.90 -3.29 5.67
N THR A 172 1.59 -2.31 4.83
CA THR A 172 0.31 -1.58 4.87
C THR A 172 -0.84 -2.52 4.60
N TYR A 173 -0.75 -3.37 3.57
CA TYR A 173 -1.79 -4.36 3.30
C TYR A 173 -2.04 -5.29 4.48
N LYS A 174 -0.97 -5.79 5.12
CA LYS A 174 -1.12 -6.67 6.27
C LYS A 174 -1.72 -5.93 7.48
N ALA A 175 -1.22 -4.74 7.78
CA ALA A 175 -1.69 -3.94 8.91
C ALA A 175 -3.14 -3.47 8.79
N TYR A 176 -3.67 -3.39 7.56
CA TYR A 176 -5.04 -2.99 7.27
C TYR A 176 -6.00 -4.16 7.07
N GLU A 177 -5.54 -5.42 7.15
CA GLU A 177 -6.40 -6.61 7.01
C GLU A 177 -7.59 -6.62 7.99
N GLN A 178 -7.38 -6.11 9.22
CA GLN A 178 -8.37 -6.14 10.30
C GLN A 178 -9.01 -4.77 10.59
N LYS A 179 -8.64 -3.72 9.84
CA LYS A 179 -9.14 -2.37 10.13
C LYS A 179 -10.57 -2.21 9.60
N PRO A 180 -11.52 -1.79 10.44
CA PRO A 180 -12.90 -1.59 10.01
C PRO A 180 -13.01 -0.37 9.06
N ALA A 181 -14.04 -0.39 8.22
CA ALA A 181 -14.34 0.69 7.27
C ALA A 181 -14.70 2.04 7.93
N ASP A 182 -14.82 2.09 9.27
CA ASP A 182 -15.09 3.34 10.01
C ASP A 182 -14.00 4.40 9.83
N LEU A 183 -12.75 4.00 9.49
CA LEU A 183 -11.71 4.97 9.14
C LEU A 183 -11.97 5.68 7.80
N LEU A 184 -12.83 5.13 6.94
CA LEU A 184 -13.22 5.73 5.66
C LEU A 184 -14.42 6.68 5.80
N LYS A 185 -15.11 6.66 6.95
CA LYS A 185 -16.18 7.62 7.19
C LYS A 185 -15.59 9.00 7.40
N GLU A 186 -16.19 9.98 6.74
CA GLU A 186 -15.87 11.39 6.95
C GLU A 186 -15.99 11.70 8.45
N LYS A 187 -14.88 12.12 9.05
CA LYS A 187 -14.87 12.64 10.41
C LYS A 187 -15.42 14.05 10.35
N VAL A 188 -16.74 14.19 10.38
CA VAL A 188 -17.37 15.49 10.57
C VAL A 188 -16.98 15.97 11.96
N GLU A 189 -16.16 17.02 12.03
CA GLU A 189 -15.87 17.71 13.29
C GLU A 189 -17.21 18.18 13.88
N GLN A 190 -17.50 17.78 15.12
CA GLN A 190 -18.76 18.09 15.79
C GLN A 190 -18.79 19.51 16.36
N ASP A 191 -17.70 20.25 16.21
CA ASP A 191 -17.57 21.61 16.72
C ASP A 191 -18.51 22.55 15.95
N TYR A 192 -19.29 23.34 16.70
CA TYR A 192 -20.26 24.28 16.14
C TYR A 192 -19.61 25.23 15.12
N LEU A 193 -18.41 25.73 15.44
CA LEU A 193 -17.68 26.65 14.58
C LEU A 193 -17.27 25.96 13.26
N SER A 194 -16.80 24.71 13.30
CA SER A 194 -16.47 23.94 12.10
C SER A 194 -17.71 23.73 11.22
N ARG A 195 -18.84 23.33 11.83
CA ARG A 195 -20.10 23.12 11.08
C ARG A 195 -20.66 24.38 10.43
N VAL A 196 -20.63 25.52 11.13
CA VAL A 196 -21.09 26.79 10.55
C VAL A 196 -20.11 27.28 9.49
N THR A 197 -18.81 27.09 9.70
CA THR A 197 -17.79 27.40 8.69
C THR A 197 -18.01 26.59 7.41
N ASP A 198 -18.22 25.28 7.51
CA ASP A 198 -18.47 24.43 6.35
C ASP A 198 -19.79 24.79 5.64
N CYS A 199 -20.84 25.13 6.40
CA CYS A 199 -22.11 25.58 5.85
C CYS A 199 -21.98 26.88 5.06
N LEU A 200 -21.36 27.91 5.64
CA LEU A 200 -21.24 29.23 4.99
C LEU A 200 -20.20 29.23 3.86
N THR A 201 -19.12 28.43 3.97
CA THR A 201 -18.13 28.28 2.90
C THR A 201 -18.60 27.42 1.72
N SER A 202 -19.75 26.75 1.85
CA SER A 202 -20.44 26.16 0.68
C SER A 202 -20.84 27.21 -0.36
N VAL A 203 -20.99 28.47 0.05
CA VAL A 203 -21.21 29.59 -0.87
C VAL A 203 -19.86 30.01 -1.45
N LYS A 204 -19.65 29.85 -2.76
CA LYS A 204 -18.37 30.10 -3.45
C LYS A 204 -17.69 31.46 -3.18
N SER A 205 -18.44 32.47 -2.73
CA SER A 205 -17.93 33.81 -2.44
C SER A 205 -17.53 34.03 -0.98
N VAL A 206 -17.77 33.08 -0.08
CA VAL A 206 -17.58 33.23 1.37
C VAL A 206 -16.41 32.38 1.82
N ASN A 207 -15.43 33.00 2.48
CA ASN A 207 -14.26 32.32 3.03
C ASN A 207 -14.41 31.99 4.52
N LYS A 208 -13.47 31.20 5.06
CA LYS A 208 -13.40 30.91 6.50
C LYS A 208 -13.29 32.18 7.35
N THR A 209 -12.48 33.14 6.91
CA THR A 209 -12.32 34.46 7.56
C THR A 209 -13.62 35.25 7.56
N ASP A 210 -14.35 35.23 6.45
CA ASP A 210 -15.63 35.93 6.32
C ASP A 210 -16.68 35.32 7.27
N THR A 211 -16.67 33.99 7.39
CA THR A 211 -17.55 33.26 8.33
C THR A 211 -17.28 33.66 9.77
N LEU A 212 -16.01 33.79 10.16
CA LEU A 212 -15.63 34.27 11.50
C LEU A 212 -16.09 35.72 11.75
N SER A 213 -15.92 36.61 10.77
CA SER A 213 -16.41 38.00 10.86
C SER A 213 -17.93 38.06 11.00
N LEU A 214 -18.67 37.26 10.20
CA LEU A 214 -20.12 37.19 10.26
C LEU A 214 -20.62 36.63 11.59
N LEU A 215 -19.99 35.57 12.09
CA LEU A 215 -20.32 35.00 13.41
C LEU A 215 -19.99 35.97 14.55
N SER A 216 -18.88 36.69 14.47
CA SER A 216 -18.51 37.69 15.48
C SER A 216 -19.47 38.90 15.49
N THR A 217 -20.06 39.24 14.34
CA THR A 217 -20.94 40.41 14.21
C THR A 217 -22.40 40.08 14.53
N PHE A 218 -22.91 38.97 14.00
CA PHE A 218 -24.32 38.59 14.12
C PHE A 218 -24.57 37.54 15.22
N GLY A 219 -23.54 36.88 15.73
CA GLY A 219 -23.60 35.91 16.83
C GLY A 219 -24.19 34.54 16.49
N SER A 220 -25.22 34.48 15.62
CA SER A 220 -25.90 33.24 15.24
C SER A 220 -26.17 33.14 13.74
N LEU A 221 -26.25 31.91 13.23
CA LEU A 221 -26.62 31.67 11.83
C LEU A 221 -28.01 32.22 11.50
N ALA A 222 -28.96 32.14 12.45
CA ALA A 222 -30.30 32.69 12.25
C ALA A 222 -30.28 34.20 11.98
N ASN A 223 -29.45 34.94 12.74
CA ASN A 223 -29.29 36.38 12.54
C ASN A 223 -28.62 36.70 11.20
N ILE A 224 -27.65 35.87 10.76
CA ILE A 224 -27.01 36.03 9.44
C ILE A 224 -28.04 35.83 8.31
N VAL A 225 -28.96 34.87 8.47
CA VAL A 225 -30.00 34.59 7.46
C VAL A 225 -31.04 35.71 7.41
N GLN A 226 -31.39 36.32 8.54
CA GLN A 226 -32.37 37.43 8.58
C GLN A 226 -31.77 38.81 8.25
N ALA A 227 -30.45 38.93 8.20
CA ALA A 227 -29.78 40.20 7.95
C ALA A 227 -30.06 40.74 6.54
N SER A 228 -30.17 42.06 6.42
CA SER A 228 -30.29 42.73 5.13
C SER A 228 -28.96 42.63 4.36
N LYS A 229 -29.03 42.80 3.03
CA LYS A 229 -27.83 42.82 2.18
C LYS A 229 -26.88 43.95 2.57
N GLU A 230 -27.42 45.06 3.04
CA GLU A 230 -26.70 46.23 3.52
C GLU A 230 -25.93 45.87 4.80
N ASP A 231 -26.57 45.24 5.77
CA ASP A 231 -25.95 44.83 7.04
C ASP A 231 -24.84 43.79 6.82
N LEU A 232 -25.06 42.85 5.90
CA LEU A 232 -24.04 41.86 5.52
C LEU A 232 -22.81 42.52 4.88
N SER A 233 -22.98 43.66 4.20
CA SER A 233 -21.88 44.39 3.56
C SER A 233 -21.07 45.28 4.52
N LEU A 234 -21.61 45.55 5.72
CA LEU A 234 -20.92 46.29 6.78
C LEU A 234 -19.90 45.42 7.53
N CYS A 235 -19.95 44.09 7.35
CA CYS A 235 -19.03 43.17 8.00
C CYS A 235 -17.61 43.28 7.42
N PRO A 236 -16.57 43.28 8.28
CA PRO A 236 -15.19 43.40 7.82
C PRO A 236 -14.81 42.21 6.95
N GLY A 237 -14.41 42.49 5.70
CA GLY A 237 -14.02 41.48 4.70
C GLY A 237 -15.16 40.99 3.79
N VAL A 238 -16.41 41.32 4.12
CA VAL A 238 -17.60 40.97 3.33
C VAL A 238 -18.00 42.15 2.45
N GLY A 239 -17.36 42.26 1.28
CA GLY A 239 -17.70 43.31 0.32
C GLY A 239 -19.12 43.16 -0.27
N PRO A 240 -19.64 44.18 -0.97
CA PRO A 240 -21.03 44.22 -1.47
C PRO A 240 -21.35 43.09 -2.45
N GLN A 241 -20.36 42.59 -3.20
CA GLN A 241 -20.54 41.43 -4.08
C GLN A 241 -20.69 40.12 -3.30
N LYS A 242 -19.94 39.94 -2.20
CA LYS A 242 -20.04 38.76 -1.33
C LYS A 242 -21.38 38.79 -0.58
N ALA A 243 -21.73 39.94 -0.01
CA ALA A 243 -22.99 40.16 0.67
C ALA A 243 -24.19 39.90 -0.26
N LYS A 244 -24.15 40.42 -1.50
CA LYS A 244 -25.18 40.14 -2.51
C LYS A 244 -25.34 38.64 -2.75
N ARG A 245 -24.24 37.94 -3.06
CA ARG A 245 -24.28 36.51 -3.38
C ARG A 245 -24.75 35.66 -2.20
N LEU A 246 -24.30 35.98 -0.99
CA LEU A 246 -24.74 35.30 0.23
C LEU A 246 -26.24 35.51 0.45
N PHE A 247 -26.71 36.76 0.38
CA PHE A 247 -28.13 37.09 0.54
C PHE A 247 -29.01 36.41 -0.52
N ASP A 248 -28.62 36.49 -1.79
CA ASP A 248 -29.31 35.85 -2.91
C ASP A 248 -29.38 34.33 -2.68
N THR A 249 -28.27 33.68 -2.29
CA THR A 249 -28.24 32.22 -2.06
C THR A 249 -29.17 31.78 -0.92
N LEU A 250 -29.35 32.63 0.11
CA LEU A 250 -30.18 32.31 1.27
C LEU A 250 -31.68 32.55 1.03
N HIS A 251 -32.03 33.46 0.12
CA HIS A 251 -33.41 33.89 -0.11
C HIS A 251 -33.96 33.54 -1.50
N GLU A 252 -33.15 32.94 -2.38
CA GLU A 252 -33.60 32.47 -3.69
C GLU A 252 -34.61 31.30 -3.51
N PRO A 253 -35.80 31.38 -4.13
CA PRO A 253 -36.78 30.32 -4.03
C PRO A 253 -36.28 29.06 -4.76
N PHE A 254 -36.39 27.90 -4.11
CA PHE A 254 -36.00 26.62 -4.71
C PHE A 254 -36.81 26.25 -5.97
N LEU A 255 -38.03 26.76 -6.08
CA LEU A 255 -38.93 26.52 -7.20
C LEU A 255 -39.03 27.78 -8.05
N LYS A 256 -38.97 27.61 -9.37
CA LYS A 256 -39.28 28.71 -10.30
C LYS A 256 -40.74 29.08 -10.13
N VAL A 257 -41.00 30.32 -9.75
CA VAL A 257 -42.37 30.87 -9.72
C VAL A 257 -42.94 30.77 -11.14
N PRO A 258 -44.08 30.11 -11.36
CA PRO A 258 -44.70 30.07 -12.68
C PRO A 258 -45.05 31.49 -13.11
N LYS A 259 -44.65 31.84 -14.34
CA LYS A 259 -44.95 33.13 -14.97
C LYS A 259 -46.41 33.21 -15.40
#